data_AF-A0A323U9Y7-F1
#
_entry.id   AF-A0A323U9Y7-F1
#
_cell.length_a   1.000
_cell.length_b   1.000
_cell.length_c   1.000
_cell.angle_alpha   90.00
_cell.angle_beta   90.00
_cell.angle_gamma   90.00
#
_symmetry.space_group_name_H-M   'P 1'
#
loop_
_entity.id
_entity.type
_entity.pdbx_description
1 polymer ?
#
loop_
_entity_poly.entity_id
_entity_poly.type
_entity_poly.pdbx_seq_one_letter_code
_entity_poly.pdbx_strand_id
1 'polypeptide(L)'
;PHPTPLPARGEREQAEQMATSSAPKNICCVGDDDQSIYGWRGAEVDNILRFDHDFPGAKVIRLERNYRSTGHILAAASHLIAHNEGRLGKTLRTEDVDGEMVTVTGAWDSEEEARAIGEEIEQLQRQGHALNEIAILVRASFQMREFEDRFVTLGLPYRVIGGPRFYERAEIRDALAYLRVINSPADDLAFERIVNVPKRGLGDATVQMLHDHARKRRMPLFEAARMVIDTDELKPKARGSLRGLIENFERWQVQRDALPHTELAEIVLDESGYTEMWQKDRSADAAGRLENLKELVRSMEEFENLQGFLEHISLVMDRDGGADEDAVSVMTLHSAKGLEFETVFLPGWEEGLFPHQRALDEQGRAGLEEERRLAHVGITRARKRAKLYFATNRRIHGTWNTTIPSRFLDELPAANVEITESKGGSGWGGMSGYGPSRFDNVESFGSSYSTPGWQRAQANRGRSGGGSNGGRSGGFSESGSSYSSGTTRRAPFTIEGELVAKSTGTESDFSLKDRVFHQKFGYGHVTKIDGNKLTIAFDKAGEKKVVDSFVERV
;
A
#
# COMPACT_ATOMS: atom_id res chain seq x y z
N PRO A 1 37.18 50.34 49.65
CA PRO A 1 36.55 49.63 50.78
C PRO A 1 36.46 48.12 50.48
N HIS A 2 37.41 47.37 51.07
CA HIS A 2 37.56 45.92 51.26
C HIS A 2 36.88 44.88 50.34
N PRO A 3 37.61 43.83 49.90
CA PRO A 3 36.99 42.59 49.46
C PRO A 3 36.33 41.89 50.67
N THR A 4 35.09 41.46 50.48
CA THR A 4 34.29 40.67 51.44
C THR A 4 35.03 39.37 51.80
N PRO A 5 35.07 38.96 53.07
CA PRO A 5 35.81 37.76 53.48
C PRO A 5 35.13 36.49 52.96
N LEU A 6 35.95 35.48 52.63
CA LEU A 6 35.50 34.13 52.31
C LEU A 6 34.70 33.55 53.49
N PRO A 7 33.62 32.79 53.23
CA PRO A 7 32.80 32.20 54.29
C PRO A 7 33.62 31.21 55.12
N ALA A 8 33.29 31.13 56.41
CA ALA A 8 33.97 30.31 57.39
C ALA A 8 33.88 28.82 57.03
N ARG A 9 34.93 28.05 57.37
CA ARG A 9 35.06 26.60 57.08
C ARG A 9 33.83 25.75 57.46
N GLY A 10 33.01 26.18 58.42
CA GLY A 10 31.80 25.47 58.84
C GLY A 10 30.61 25.54 57.87
N GLU A 11 30.52 26.56 57.01
CA GLU A 11 29.43 26.66 56.02
C GLU A 11 29.71 25.84 54.75
N ARG A 12 30.98 25.52 54.48
CA ARG A 12 31.37 24.60 53.40
C ARG A 12 31.06 23.14 53.74
N GLU A 13 31.20 22.74 55.00
CA GLU A 13 30.86 21.38 55.43
C GLU A 13 29.34 21.11 55.41
N GLN A 14 28.50 22.12 55.68
CA GLN A 14 27.04 21.97 55.54
C GLN A 14 26.59 21.99 54.07
N ALA A 15 27.26 22.74 53.19
CA ALA A 15 26.98 22.71 51.76
C ALA A 15 27.47 21.41 51.07
N GLU A 16 28.60 20.83 51.51
CA GLU A 16 29.08 19.52 51.05
C GLU A 16 28.22 18.36 51.61
N GLN A 17 27.68 18.49 52.83
CA GLN A 17 26.73 17.49 53.38
C GLN A 17 25.32 17.60 52.79
N MET A 18 24.89 18.76 52.30
CA MET A 18 23.62 18.89 51.55
C MET A 18 23.71 18.46 50.08
N ALA A 19 24.92 18.30 49.53
CA ALA A 19 25.15 17.77 48.18
C ALA A 19 25.16 16.22 48.10
N THR A 20 25.07 15.52 49.24
CA THR A 20 25.12 14.05 49.33
C THR A 20 23.78 13.41 49.72
N SER A 21 22.67 14.02 49.27
CA SER A 21 21.36 13.35 49.29
C SER A 21 20.63 13.53 47.96
N SER A 22 21.22 13.03 46.87
CA SER A 22 20.39 12.71 45.71
C SER A 22 19.35 11.68 46.17
N ALA A 23 18.06 12.02 46.05
CA ALA A 23 16.97 11.10 46.35
C ALA A 23 17.25 9.70 45.78
N PRO A 24 16.87 8.61 46.48
CA PRO A 24 17.12 7.25 45.99
C PRO A 24 16.59 7.11 44.56
N LYS A 25 17.49 6.81 43.62
CA LYS A 25 17.17 6.59 42.21
C LYS A 25 16.51 5.22 42.06
N ASN A 26 15.22 5.14 42.36
CA ASN A 26 14.41 3.94 42.21
C ASN A 26 13.96 3.79 40.75
N ILE A 27 14.84 3.30 39.88
CA ILE A 27 14.56 3.08 38.46
C ILE A 27 14.65 1.59 38.17
N CYS A 28 13.58 1.04 37.58
CA CYS A 28 13.54 -0.31 37.03
C CYS A 28 13.25 -0.20 35.53
N CYS A 29 14.16 -0.70 34.69
CA CYS A 29 14.00 -0.76 33.25
C CYS A 29 13.92 -2.23 32.83
N VAL A 30 13.02 -2.53 31.89
CA VAL A 30 12.89 -3.85 31.27
C VAL A 30 13.00 -3.64 29.77
N GLY A 31 13.85 -4.42 29.12
CA GLY A 31 14.03 -4.34 27.68
C GLY A 31 14.83 -5.53 27.16
N ASP A 32 14.89 -5.60 25.84
CA ASP A 32 15.55 -6.68 25.12
C ASP A 32 16.31 -6.05 23.93
N ASP A 33 17.64 -6.17 23.95
CA ASP A 33 18.55 -5.68 22.92
C ASP A 33 18.31 -6.38 21.56
N ASP A 34 17.94 -7.65 21.58
CA ASP A 34 17.62 -8.45 20.39
C ASP A 34 16.26 -8.09 19.77
N GLN A 35 15.42 -7.33 20.48
CA GLN A 35 14.10 -6.86 20.00
C GLN A 35 14.06 -5.34 19.75
N SER A 36 15.22 -4.67 19.68
CA SER A 36 15.28 -3.27 19.26
C SER A 36 15.20 -3.13 17.74
N ILE A 37 14.07 -2.65 17.24
CA ILE A 37 13.71 -2.61 15.80
C ILE A 37 13.13 -1.25 15.36
N TYR A 38 13.37 -0.20 16.16
CA TYR A 38 12.88 1.16 15.88
C TYR A 38 14.06 2.14 15.72
N GLY A 39 15.22 1.67 15.25
CA GLY A 39 16.42 2.49 15.05
C GLY A 39 16.13 3.67 14.12
N TRP A 40 15.35 3.45 13.07
CA TRP A 40 14.88 4.49 12.14
C TRP A 40 14.00 5.59 12.79
N ARG A 41 13.43 5.35 13.99
CA ARG A 41 12.72 6.37 14.80
C ARG A 41 13.62 7.02 15.86
N GLY A 42 14.93 6.76 15.81
CA GLY A 42 15.90 7.26 16.78
C GLY A 42 16.03 6.41 18.05
N ALA A 43 15.60 5.14 18.03
CA ALA A 43 15.81 4.25 19.17
C ALA A 43 17.25 3.73 19.19
N GLU A 44 18.01 4.10 20.23
CA GLU A 44 19.39 3.68 20.41
C GLU A 44 19.47 2.44 21.31
N VAL A 45 20.03 1.34 20.78
CA VAL A 45 20.28 0.10 21.55
C VAL A 45 21.25 0.36 22.68
N ASP A 46 22.20 1.28 22.49
CA ASP A 46 23.20 1.68 23.48
C ASP A 46 22.60 2.11 24.83
N ASN A 47 21.36 2.62 24.84
CA ASN A 47 20.69 3.03 26.07
C ASN A 47 20.51 1.86 27.06
N ILE A 48 20.22 0.64 26.58
CA ILE A 48 20.10 -0.53 27.46
C ILE A 48 21.48 -1.13 27.77
N LEU A 49 22.41 -1.06 26.81
CA LEU A 49 23.76 -1.60 26.96
C LEU A 49 24.59 -0.84 27.99
N ARG A 50 24.36 0.48 28.13
CA ARG A 50 25.08 1.37 29.05
C ARG A 50 24.36 1.58 30.38
N PHE A 51 23.27 0.85 30.65
CA PHE A 51 22.46 1.08 31.84
C PHE A 51 23.22 0.86 33.15
N ASP A 52 24.11 -0.13 33.20
CA ASP A 52 24.97 -0.42 34.34
C ASP A 52 26.03 0.67 34.59
N HIS A 53 26.52 1.30 33.51
CA HIS A 53 27.43 2.42 33.53
C HIS A 53 26.73 3.72 34.00
N ASP A 54 25.54 4.01 33.47
CA ASP A 54 24.81 5.24 33.78
C ASP A 54 24.16 5.21 35.18
N PHE A 55 23.86 4.00 35.67
CA PHE A 55 23.36 3.75 37.03
C PHE A 55 24.28 2.77 37.79
N PRO A 56 25.43 3.26 38.31
CA PRO A 56 26.34 2.43 39.09
C PRO A 56 25.63 1.76 40.28
N GLY A 57 25.78 0.44 40.41
CA GLY A 57 25.10 -0.36 41.44
C GLY A 57 23.73 -0.93 41.02
N ALA A 58 23.30 -0.71 39.77
CA ALA A 58 22.12 -1.37 39.22
C ALA A 58 22.26 -2.90 39.23
N LYS A 59 21.20 -3.60 39.66
CA LYS A 59 21.14 -5.06 39.61
C LYS A 59 20.64 -5.51 38.24
N VAL A 60 21.50 -6.19 37.47
CA VAL A 60 21.12 -6.80 36.20
C VAL A 60 20.53 -8.19 36.45
N ILE A 61 19.29 -8.40 35.99
CA ILE A 61 18.59 -9.69 36.05
C ILE A 61 18.32 -10.14 34.62
N ARG A 62 18.79 -11.33 34.25
CA ARG A 62 18.56 -11.92 32.93
C ARG A 62 17.45 -12.97 33.02
N LEU A 63 16.40 -12.81 32.21
CA LEU A 63 15.34 -13.79 32.09
C LEU A 63 15.63 -14.68 30.87
N GLU A 64 16.13 -15.88 31.14
CA GLU A 64 16.60 -16.80 30.09
C GLU A 64 15.57 -17.88 29.73
N ARG A 65 14.47 -17.98 30.48
CA ARG A 65 13.43 -18.96 30.22
C ARG A 65 12.33 -18.39 29.33
N ASN A 66 12.14 -18.99 28.17
CA ASN A 66 11.05 -18.70 27.25
C ASN A 66 9.84 -19.61 27.54
N TYR A 67 8.65 -19.03 27.56
CA TYR A 67 7.39 -19.73 27.81
C TYR A 67 6.41 -19.65 26.62
N ARG A 68 6.84 -19.08 25.49
CA ARG A 68 5.99 -18.81 24.32
C ARG A 68 6.17 -19.86 23.24
N SER A 69 7.42 -20.11 22.86
CA SER A 69 7.78 -20.81 21.62
C SER A 69 8.36 -22.19 21.93
N THR A 70 8.07 -23.14 21.04
CA THR A 70 8.64 -24.49 21.06
C THR A 70 10.15 -24.51 20.80
N GLY A 71 10.79 -25.65 21.08
CA GLY A 71 12.24 -25.81 21.00
C GLY A 71 12.84 -25.48 19.63
N HIS A 72 12.27 -26.00 18.54
CA HIS A 72 12.80 -25.74 17.19
C HIS A 72 12.69 -24.26 16.79
N ILE A 73 11.58 -23.59 17.11
CA ILE A 73 11.39 -22.16 16.82
C ILE A 73 12.40 -21.32 17.59
N LEU A 74 12.56 -21.59 18.90
CA LEU A 74 13.48 -20.84 19.74
C LEU A 74 14.94 -21.06 19.32
N ALA A 75 15.31 -22.29 18.96
CA ALA A 75 16.64 -22.62 18.46
C ALA A 75 16.95 -21.89 17.14
N ALA A 76 16.02 -21.90 16.19
CA ALA A 76 16.16 -21.19 14.93
C ALA A 76 16.35 -19.68 15.15
N ALA A 77 15.49 -19.05 15.97
CA ALA A 77 15.60 -17.63 16.27
C ALA A 77 16.88 -17.26 17.04
N SER A 78 17.32 -18.12 17.97
CA SER A 78 18.52 -17.90 18.79
C SER A 78 19.81 -18.03 17.97
N HIS A 79 19.86 -18.99 17.04
CA HIS A 79 20.98 -19.15 16.12
C HIS A 79 21.05 -18.00 15.12
N LEU A 80 19.91 -17.57 14.58
CA LEU A 80 19.85 -16.42 13.68
C LEU A 80 20.45 -15.18 14.33
N ILE A 81 19.97 -14.81 15.53
CA ILE A 81 20.42 -13.58 16.22
C ILE A 81 21.86 -13.67 16.76
N ALA A 82 22.42 -14.87 16.90
CA ALA A 82 23.82 -15.07 17.33
C ALA A 82 24.85 -14.46 16.37
N HIS A 83 24.48 -14.21 15.12
CA HIS A 83 25.33 -13.57 14.12
C HIS A 83 25.51 -12.06 14.32
N ASN A 84 24.72 -11.39 15.17
CA ASN A 84 24.90 -9.98 15.52
C ASN A 84 26.02 -9.80 16.56
N GLU A 85 26.82 -8.74 16.40
CA GLU A 85 27.85 -8.36 17.38
C GLU A 85 27.28 -7.44 18.48
N GLY A 86 28.01 -7.26 19.57
CA GLY A 86 27.66 -6.25 20.60
C GLY A 86 26.43 -6.56 21.48
N ARG A 87 25.99 -7.83 21.53
CA ARG A 87 24.82 -8.28 22.31
C ARG A 87 25.12 -8.45 23.81
N LEU A 88 24.10 -8.36 24.66
CA LEU A 88 24.21 -8.62 26.11
C LEU A 88 24.49 -10.08 26.48
N GLY A 89 24.51 -10.99 25.49
CA GLY A 89 24.92 -12.38 25.66
C GLY A 89 24.00 -13.16 26.58
N LYS A 90 22.76 -13.41 26.13
CA LYS A 90 21.77 -14.25 26.81
C LYS A 90 21.51 -15.54 26.03
N THR A 91 21.27 -16.64 26.73
CA THR A 91 20.90 -17.92 26.10
C THR A 91 19.46 -18.24 26.47
N LEU A 92 18.53 -18.01 25.55
CA LEU A 92 17.13 -18.38 25.77
C LEU A 92 17.00 -19.91 25.74
N ARG A 93 16.28 -20.47 26.71
CA ARG A 93 15.94 -21.89 26.81
C ARG A 93 14.44 -22.03 26.98
N THR A 94 13.86 -23.06 26.37
CA THR A 94 12.47 -23.45 26.59
C THR A 94 12.44 -24.77 27.34
N GLU A 95 11.43 -24.95 28.20
CA GLU A 95 11.10 -26.23 28.84
C GLU A 95 9.90 -26.91 28.17
N ASP A 96 9.40 -26.32 27.08
CA ASP A 96 8.35 -26.89 26.24
C ASP A 96 8.91 -28.02 25.35
N VAL A 97 8.02 -28.74 24.67
CA VAL A 97 8.40 -29.73 23.66
C VAL A 97 9.12 -29.08 22.48
N ASP A 98 9.93 -29.86 21.76
CA ASP A 98 10.64 -29.37 20.57
C ASP A 98 9.68 -28.85 19.49
N GLY A 99 8.49 -29.45 19.40
CA GLY A 99 7.41 -29.04 18.51
C GLY A 99 7.66 -29.38 17.04
N GLU A 100 6.97 -28.69 16.14
CA GLU A 100 7.21 -28.79 14.70
C GLU A 100 8.48 -28.00 14.32
N MET A 101 9.25 -28.50 13.34
CA MET A 101 10.39 -27.77 12.78
C MET A 101 9.91 -26.51 12.05
N VAL A 102 10.77 -25.49 12.00
CA VAL A 102 10.49 -24.30 11.18
C VAL A 102 10.55 -24.73 9.72
N THR A 103 9.52 -24.48 8.93
CA THR A 103 9.55 -24.87 7.51
C THR A 103 10.02 -23.71 6.64
N VAL A 104 10.75 -24.03 5.57
CA VAL A 104 11.16 -23.08 4.53
C VAL A 104 10.61 -23.57 3.19
N THR A 105 9.75 -22.78 2.58
CA THR A 105 9.09 -23.11 1.30
C THR A 105 9.48 -22.11 0.21
N GLY A 106 9.89 -22.62 -0.95
CA GLY A 106 10.11 -21.81 -2.14
C GLY A 106 8.85 -21.71 -2.99
N ALA A 107 8.53 -20.51 -3.46
CA ALA A 107 7.46 -20.23 -4.41
C ALA A 107 8.03 -19.68 -5.73
N TRP A 108 7.29 -19.85 -6.83
CA TRP A 108 7.68 -19.29 -8.11
C TRP A 108 7.60 -17.75 -8.09
N ASP A 109 6.48 -17.22 -7.62
CA ASP A 109 6.22 -15.79 -7.51
C ASP A 109 5.40 -15.41 -6.28
N SER A 110 5.11 -14.11 -6.11
CA SER A 110 4.28 -13.60 -5.01
C SER A 110 2.87 -14.19 -4.99
N GLU A 111 2.28 -14.43 -6.16
CA GLU A 111 0.92 -14.96 -6.29
C GLU A 111 0.87 -16.42 -5.84
N GLU A 112 1.85 -17.22 -6.23
CA GLU A 112 2.02 -18.60 -5.76
C GLU A 112 2.34 -18.65 -4.25
N GLU A 113 3.15 -17.71 -3.75
CA GLU A 113 3.40 -17.57 -2.30
C GLU A 113 2.09 -17.31 -1.54
N ALA A 114 1.27 -16.36 -2.00
CA ALA A 114 -0.04 -16.06 -1.41
C ALA A 114 -1.01 -17.24 -1.55
N ARG A 115 -1.01 -17.92 -2.70
CA ARG A 115 -1.84 -19.11 -2.96
C ARG A 115 -1.51 -20.25 -2.00
N ALA A 116 -0.24 -20.60 -1.86
CA ALA A 116 0.25 -21.67 -0.99
C ALA A 116 -0.06 -21.38 0.48
N ILE A 117 0.18 -20.14 0.93
CA ILE A 117 -0.16 -19.73 2.30
C ILE A 117 -1.67 -19.78 2.53
N GLY A 118 -2.48 -19.30 1.59
CA GLY A 118 -3.94 -19.36 1.70
C GLY A 118 -4.48 -20.79 1.79
N GLU A 119 -3.91 -21.72 1.03
CA GLU A 119 -4.26 -23.15 1.07
C GLU A 119 -3.86 -23.81 2.39
N GLU A 120 -2.67 -23.48 2.93
CA GLU A 120 -2.22 -23.98 4.24
C GLU A 120 -3.11 -23.46 5.38
N ILE A 121 -3.55 -22.20 5.30
CA ILE A 121 -4.50 -21.62 6.27
C ILE A 121 -5.86 -22.31 6.18
N GLU A 122 -6.42 -22.52 4.98
CA GLU A 122 -7.66 -23.31 4.81
C GLU A 122 -7.52 -24.72 5.42
N GLN A 123 -6.37 -25.37 5.20
CA GLN A 123 -6.11 -26.69 5.75
C GLN A 123 -6.08 -26.66 7.29
N LEU A 124 -5.42 -25.68 7.89
CA LEU A 124 -5.40 -25.49 9.34
C LEU A 124 -6.80 -25.19 9.89
N GLN A 125 -7.59 -24.37 9.19
CA GLN A 125 -8.98 -24.09 9.56
C GLN A 125 -9.84 -25.37 9.53
N ARG A 126 -9.69 -26.21 8.49
CA ARG A 126 -10.36 -27.52 8.40
C ARG A 126 -9.94 -28.49 9.51
N GLN A 127 -8.73 -28.34 10.04
CA GLN A 127 -8.24 -29.08 11.21
C GLN A 127 -8.72 -28.50 12.54
N GLY A 128 -9.47 -27.39 12.54
CA GLY A 128 -10.06 -26.77 13.72
C GLY A 128 -9.19 -25.72 14.40
N HIS A 129 -8.12 -25.24 13.75
CA HIS A 129 -7.35 -24.11 14.25
C HIS A 129 -8.12 -22.79 14.04
N ALA A 130 -8.22 -21.98 15.10
CA ALA A 130 -8.86 -20.67 15.04
C ALA A 130 -8.04 -19.69 14.18
N LEU A 131 -8.69 -18.93 13.30
CA LEU A 131 -8.04 -17.95 12.45
C LEU A 131 -7.39 -16.80 13.25
N ASN A 132 -7.95 -16.48 14.42
CA ASN A 132 -7.42 -15.51 15.39
C ASN A 132 -6.00 -15.85 15.87
N GLU A 133 -5.64 -17.14 15.85
CA GLU A 133 -4.33 -17.65 16.26
C GLU A 133 -3.36 -17.80 15.06
N ILE A 134 -3.73 -17.26 13.90
CA ILE A 134 -2.93 -17.29 12.67
C ILE A 134 -2.57 -15.86 12.25
N ALA A 135 -1.29 -15.63 11.99
CA ALA A 135 -0.80 -14.35 11.48
C ALA A 135 0.13 -14.49 10.27
N ILE A 136 0.08 -13.49 9.39
CA ILE A 136 1.03 -13.28 8.30
C ILE A 136 1.83 -12.02 8.59
N LEU A 137 3.15 -12.16 8.71
CA LEU A 137 4.05 -11.07 9.06
C LEU A 137 4.91 -10.70 7.85
N VAL A 138 4.56 -9.58 7.21
CA VAL A 138 5.29 -9.07 6.04
C VAL A 138 6.36 -8.05 6.43
N ARG A 139 7.41 -7.90 5.62
CA ARG A 139 8.44 -6.86 5.84
C ARG A 139 7.94 -5.48 5.43
N ALA A 140 7.20 -5.39 4.33
CA ALA A 140 6.70 -4.14 3.76
C ALA A 140 5.19 -4.23 3.49
N SER A 141 4.49 -3.10 3.65
CA SER A 141 3.02 -3.03 3.51
C SER A 141 2.52 -3.35 2.10
N PHE A 142 3.33 -3.15 1.05
CA PHE A 142 2.95 -3.49 -0.32
C PHE A 142 2.75 -5.00 -0.51
N GLN A 143 3.43 -5.85 0.29
CA GLN A 143 3.27 -7.30 0.21
C GLN A 143 1.88 -7.77 0.68
N MET A 144 1.19 -6.98 1.52
CA MET A 144 -0.10 -7.38 2.09
C MET A 144 -1.15 -7.64 1.02
N ARG A 145 -1.10 -6.89 -0.08
CA ARG A 145 -2.11 -6.90 -1.13
C ARG A 145 -2.33 -8.29 -1.74
N GLU A 146 -1.26 -8.98 -2.11
CA GLU A 146 -1.36 -10.32 -2.73
C GLU A 146 -2.10 -11.32 -1.80
N PHE A 147 -1.93 -11.16 -0.48
CA PHE A 147 -2.68 -11.94 0.51
C PHE A 147 -4.13 -11.49 0.63
N GLU A 148 -4.39 -10.18 0.63
CA GLU A 148 -5.76 -9.64 0.62
C GLU A 148 -6.56 -10.17 -0.58
N ASP A 149 -6.00 -10.05 -1.80
CA ASP A 149 -6.65 -10.48 -3.05
C ASP A 149 -6.93 -12.00 -3.03
N ARG A 150 -5.97 -12.80 -2.53
CA ARG A 150 -6.16 -14.24 -2.35
C ARG A 150 -7.24 -14.57 -1.32
N PHE A 151 -7.29 -13.88 -0.18
CA PHE A 151 -8.28 -14.14 0.87
C PHE A 151 -9.68 -13.73 0.46
N VAL A 152 -9.80 -12.64 -0.28
CA VAL A 152 -11.06 -12.28 -0.93
C VAL A 152 -11.52 -13.41 -1.84
N THR A 153 -10.64 -13.88 -2.74
CA THR A 153 -10.96 -14.95 -3.69
C THR A 153 -11.37 -16.25 -3.00
N LEU A 154 -10.69 -16.60 -1.90
CA LEU A 154 -11.01 -17.79 -1.10
C LEU A 154 -12.23 -17.61 -0.19
N GLY A 155 -12.74 -16.40 -0.04
CA GLY A 155 -13.76 -16.12 0.96
C GLY A 155 -13.23 -16.23 2.40
N LEU A 156 -11.92 -16.08 2.63
CA LEU A 156 -11.29 -16.22 3.93
C LEU A 156 -11.35 -14.91 4.75
N PRO A 157 -11.85 -14.91 6.00
CA PRO A 157 -11.88 -13.72 6.84
C PRO A 157 -10.47 -13.27 7.27
N TYR A 158 -10.15 -11.99 7.05
CA TYR A 158 -8.84 -11.43 7.39
C TYR A 158 -8.96 -10.00 7.95
N ARG A 159 -7.94 -9.56 8.68
CA ARG A 159 -7.78 -8.18 9.15
C ARG A 159 -6.35 -7.68 8.94
N VAL A 160 -6.23 -6.41 8.60
CA VAL A 160 -4.94 -5.73 8.42
C VAL A 160 -4.63 -4.90 9.67
N ILE A 161 -3.46 -5.11 10.29
CA ILE A 161 -3.01 -4.33 11.45
C ILE A 161 -1.89 -3.37 11.05
N GLY A 162 -2.10 -2.08 11.33
CA GLY A 162 -1.12 -1.02 11.03
C GLY A 162 -1.53 -0.06 9.91
N GLY A 163 -2.77 -0.14 9.42
CA GLY A 163 -3.35 0.79 8.45
C GLY A 163 -4.72 0.30 7.97
N PRO A 164 -5.49 1.14 7.26
CA PRO A 164 -6.73 0.70 6.60
C PRO A 164 -6.41 -0.38 5.53
N ARG A 165 -7.38 -1.25 5.24
CA ARG A 165 -7.28 -2.23 4.13
C ARG A 165 -7.01 -1.50 2.82
N PHE A 166 -6.46 -2.17 1.81
CA PHE A 166 -6.08 -1.51 0.55
C PHE A 166 -7.22 -0.65 -0.04
N TYR A 167 -8.43 -1.21 -0.15
CA TYR A 167 -9.61 -0.52 -0.68
C TYR A 167 -10.24 0.52 0.26
N GLU A 168 -9.84 0.56 1.52
CA GLU A 168 -10.28 1.55 2.52
C GLU A 168 -9.40 2.80 2.55
N ARG A 169 -8.22 2.76 1.93
CA ARG A 169 -7.31 3.91 1.85
C ARG A 169 -7.98 5.09 1.17
N ALA A 170 -7.71 6.30 1.66
CA ALA A 170 -8.41 7.50 1.21
C ALA A 170 -8.28 7.71 -0.31
N GLU A 171 -7.07 7.53 -0.83
CA GLU A 171 -6.77 7.67 -2.26
C GLU A 171 -7.45 6.62 -3.13
N ILE A 172 -7.57 5.40 -2.62
CA ILE A 172 -8.25 4.31 -3.32
C ILE A 172 -9.76 4.51 -3.28
N ARG A 173 -10.34 4.92 -2.14
CA ARG A 173 -11.77 5.22 -2.03
C ARG A 173 -12.21 6.37 -2.91
N ASP A 174 -11.37 7.40 -3.08
CA ASP A 174 -11.64 8.51 -3.99
C ASP A 174 -11.62 8.03 -5.45
N ALA A 175 -10.58 7.27 -5.85
CA ALA A 175 -10.49 6.69 -7.18
C ALA A 175 -11.68 5.78 -7.51
N LEU A 176 -12.05 4.90 -6.57
CA LEU A 176 -13.23 4.04 -6.70
C LEU A 176 -14.52 4.85 -6.78
N ALA A 177 -14.64 5.98 -6.07
CA ALA A 177 -15.81 6.83 -6.17
C ALA A 177 -15.96 7.47 -7.56
N TYR A 178 -14.87 7.90 -8.21
CA TYR A 178 -14.92 8.31 -9.62
C TYR A 178 -15.45 7.20 -10.53
N LEU A 179 -14.87 6.00 -10.42
CA LEU A 179 -15.25 4.85 -11.21
C LEU A 179 -16.71 4.42 -10.97
N ARG A 180 -17.19 4.51 -9.72
CA ARG A 180 -18.58 4.24 -9.35
C ARG A 180 -19.55 5.23 -9.98
N VAL A 181 -19.25 6.53 -10.00
CA VAL A 181 -20.11 7.54 -10.66
C VAL A 181 -20.13 7.36 -12.18
N ILE A 182 -19.01 6.94 -12.78
CA ILE A 182 -18.95 6.60 -14.21
C ILE A 182 -19.81 5.38 -14.52
N ASN A 183 -19.78 4.36 -13.65
CA ASN A 183 -20.59 3.16 -13.82
C ASN A 183 -22.08 3.38 -13.52
N SER A 184 -22.38 4.14 -12.46
CA SER A 184 -23.71 4.45 -11.96
C SER A 184 -23.80 5.92 -11.52
N PRO A 185 -24.36 6.81 -12.36
CA PRO A 185 -24.52 8.24 -12.03
C PRO A 185 -25.49 8.49 -10.87
N ALA A 186 -26.26 7.46 -10.48
CA ALA A 186 -27.20 7.51 -9.36
C ALA A 186 -26.53 7.33 -7.99
N ASP A 187 -25.21 7.12 -7.95
CA ASP A 187 -24.45 6.94 -6.73
C ASP A 187 -24.13 8.27 -6.04
N ASP A 188 -25.11 8.79 -5.30
CA ASP A 188 -25.02 10.09 -4.63
C ASP A 188 -23.86 10.16 -3.64
N LEU A 189 -23.58 9.06 -2.91
CA LEU A 189 -22.50 8.99 -1.92
C LEU A 189 -21.12 9.05 -2.58
N ALA A 190 -20.94 8.34 -3.70
CA ALA A 190 -19.71 8.41 -4.46
C ALA A 190 -19.51 9.82 -5.04
N PHE A 191 -20.56 10.42 -5.63
CA PHE A 191 -20.46 11.76 -6.20
C PHE A 191 -20.15 12.83 -5.16
N GLU A 192 -20.83 12.82 -4.00
CA GLU A 192 -20.59 13.75 -2.90
C GLU A 192 -19.13 13.68 -2.43
N ARG A 193 -18.56 12.48 -2.34
CA ARG A 193 -17.16 12.27 -1.94
C ARG A 193 -16.17 12.97 -2.86
N ILE A 194 -16.38 12.92 -4.17
CA ILE A 194 -15.39 13.39 -5.16
C ILE A 194 -15.68 14.76 -5.76
N VAL A 195 -16.87 15.33 -5.51
CA VAL A 195 -17.32 16.58 -6.17
C VAL A 195 -16.30 17.71 -6.00
N ASN A 196 -15.66 17.79 -4.84
CA ASN A 196 -14.65 18.81 -4.53
C ASN A 196 -13.25 18.22 -4.23
N VAL A 197 -12.97 17.01 -4.72
CA VAL A 197 -11.66 16.35 -4.60
C VAL A 197 -11.15 15.98 -6.00
N PRO A 198 -10.07 16.60 -6.52
CA PRO A 198 -9.28 17.69 -5.94
C PRO A 198 -10.08 18.97 -5.72
N LYS A 199 -9.54 19.92 -4.93
CA LYS A 199 -10.24 21.16 -4.59
C LYS A 199 -10.63 21.96 -5.83
N ARG A 200 -11.94 22.06 -6.10
CA ARG A 200 -12.55 22.80 -7.22
C ARG A 200 -13.16 24.13 -6.82
N GLY A 201 -13.08 24.50 -5.54
CA GLY A 201 -13.70 25.71 -5.02
C GLY A 201 -15.22 25.59 -4.87
N LEU A 202 -15.72 24.36 -4.76
CA LEU A 202 -17.11 24.05 -4.42
C LEU A 202 -17.19 23.96 -2.89
N GLY A 203 -17.65 25.02 -2.23
CA GLY A 203 -17.80 25.03 -0.78
C GLY A 203 -19.07 24.31 -0.31
N ASP A 204 -19.16 24.07 0.99
CA ASP A 204 -20.25 23.31 1.63
C ASP A 204 -21.65 23.85 1.28
N ALA A 205 -21.79 25.17 1.18
CA ALA A 205 -23.05 25.81 0.79
C ALA A 205 -23.50 25.44 -0.64
N THR A 206 -22.56 25.24 -1.56
CA THR A 206 -22.85 24.79 -2.92
C THR A 206 -23.30 23.33 -2.91
N VAL A 207 -22.61 22.48 -2.15
CA VAL A 207 -22.95 21.05 -2.04
C VAL A 207 -24.33 20.89 -1.39
N GLN A 208 -24.61 21.63 -0.32
CA GLN A 208 -25.93 21.64 0.33
C GLN A 208 -27.05 22.06 -0.62
N MET A 209 -26.83 23.10 -1.44
CA MET A 209 -27.80 23.53 -2.46
C MET A 209 -28.11 22.41 -3.46
N LEU A 210 -27.10 21.64 -3.88
CA LEU A 210 -27.30 20.48 -4.76
C LEU A 210 -28.14 19.40 -4.08
N HIS A 211 -27.88 19.09 -2.80
CA HIS A 211 -28.71 18.14 -2.05
C HIS A 211 -30.16 18.60 -1.89
N ASP A 212 -30.38 19.89 -1.61
CA ASP A 212 -31.73 20.43 -1.48
C ASP A 212 -32.49 20.32 -2.80
N HIS A 213 -31.82 20.57 -3.93
CA HIS A 213 -32.38 20.38 -5.27
C HIS A 213 -32.71 18.92 -5.56
N ALA A 214 -31.77 18.01 -5.29
CA ALA A 214 -31.91 16.57 -5.48
C ALA A 214 -33.11 16.02 -4.68
N ARG A 215 -33.20 16.39 -3.39
CA ARG A 215 -34.30 15.97 -2.49
C ARG A 215 -35.66 16.51 -2.95
N LYS A 216 -35.75 17.80 -3.30
CA LYS A 216 -37.02 18.42 -3.73
C LYS A 216 -37.62 17.72 -4.95
N ARG A 217 -36.78 17.33 -5.91
CA ARG A 217 -37.23 16.66 -7.14
C ARG A 217 -37.12 15.13 -7.13
N ARG A 218 -36.66 14.54 -6.03
CA ARG A 218 -36.44 13.09 -5.89
C ARG A 218 -35.59 12.53 -7.05
N MET A 219 -34.48 13.20 -7.32
CA MET A 219 -33.53 12.81 -8.37
C MET A 219 -32.14 12.62 -7.78
N PRO A 220 -31.27 11.85 -8.45
CA PRO A 220 -29.87 11.74 -8.04
C PRO A 220 -29.14 13.07 -8.02
N LEU A 221 -28.12 13.16 -7.18
CA LEU A 221 -27.30 14.34 -6.96
C LEU A 221 -26.54 14.76 -8.22
N PHE A 222 -26.08 13.79 -9.04
CA PHE A 222 -25.44 14.06 -10.33
C PHE A 222 -26.40 14.78 -11.30
N GLU A 223 -27.65 14.32 -11.39
CA GLU A 223 -28.68 14.93 -12.22
C GLU A 223 -29.07 16.33 -11.73
N ALA A 224 -29.16 16.50 -10.40
CA ALA A 224 -29.37 17.81 -9.80
C ALA A 224 -28.23 18.78 -10.16
N ALA A 225 -26.97 18.33 -10.10
CA ALA A 225 -25.82 19.12 -10.52
C ALA A 225 -25.89 19.52 -12.00
N ARG A 226 -26.25 18.59 -12.88
CA ARG A 226 -26.45 18.84 -14.32
C ARG A 226 -27.53 19.88 -14.60
N MET A 227 -28.60 19.90 -13.82
CA MET A 227 -29.63 20.94 -13.96
C MET A 227 -29.17 22.30 -13.45
N VAL A 228 -28.52 22.32 -12.27
CA VAL A 228 -28.12 23.57 -11.60
C VAL A 228 -27.06 24.33 -12.40
N ILE A 229 -26.17 23.65 -13.13
CA ILE A 229 -25.14 24.33 -13.93
C ILE A 229 -25.71 25.24 -15.03
N ASP A 230 -26.95 24.98 -15.49
CA ASP A 230 -27.62 25.79 -16.51
C ASP A 230 -28.43 26.97 -15.95
N THR A 231 -28.36 27.18 -14.63
CA THR A 231 -29.06 28.25 -13.91
C THR A 231 -28.08 29.35 -13.46
N ASP A 232 -28.64 30.45 -12.95
CA ASP A 232 -27.89 31.52 -12.28
C ASP A 232 -27.87 31.38 -10.73
N GLU A 233 -28.19 30.20 -10.19
CA GLU A 233 -28.22 29.96 -8.75
C GLU A 233 -26.81 29.92 -8.14
N LEU A 234 -25.85 29.37 -8.90
CA LEU A 234 -24.43 29.30 -8.54
C LEU A 234 -23.65 30.57 -8.93
N LYS A 235 -22.60 30.87 -8.15
CA LYS A 235 -21.62 31.90 -8.51
C LYS A 235 -20.86 31.48 -9.78
N PRO A 236 -20.42 32.42 -10.65
CA PRO A 236 -19.80 32.08 -11.93
C PRO A 236 -18.63 31.09 -11.85
N LYS A 237 -17.74 31.24 -10.87
CA LYS A 237 -16.60 30.33 -10.66
C LYS A 237 -17.05 28.91 -10.30
N ALA A 238 -17.94 28.77 -9.32
CA ALA A 238 -18.46 27.47 -8.89
C ALA A 238 -19.24 26.78 -10.02
N ARG A 239 -20.04 27.55 -10.77
CA ARG A 239 -20.77 27.05 -11.94
C ARG A 239 -19.83 26.53 -13.02
N GLY A 240 -18.77 27.27 -13.34
CA GLY A 240 -17.76 26.84 -14.33
C GLY A 240 -17.03 25.56 -13.90
N SER A 241 -16.61 25.47 -12.64
CA SER A 241 -15.94 24.28 -12.09
C SER A 241 -16.86 23.06 -12.06
N LEU A 242 -18.13 23.21 -11.66
CA LEU A 242 -19.10 22.11 -11.65
C LEU A 242 -19.44 21.68 -13.08
N ARG A 243 -19.61 22.63 -14.02
CA ARG A 243 -19.86 22.35 -15.43
C ARG A 243 -18.75 21.48 -16.04
N GLY A 244 -17.48 21.88 -15.86
CA GLY A 244 -16.36 21.09 -16.37
C GLY A 244 -16.27 19.69 -15.76
N LEU A 245 -16.66 19.53 -14.48
CA LEU A 245 -16.72 18.21 -13.85
C LEU A 245 -17.82 17.33 -14.47
N ILE A 246 -19.02 17.86 -14.67
CA ILE A 246 -20.14 17.12 -15.29
C ILE A 246 -19.80 16.74 -16.74
N GLU A 247 -19.25 17.66 -17.53
CA GLU A 247 -18.83 17.40 -18.92
C GLU A 247 -17.76 16.29 -18.99
N ASN A 248 -16.84 16.25 -18.02
CA ASN A 248 -15.86 15.16 -17.93
C ASN A 248 -16.53 13.81 -17.62
N PHE A 249 -17.47 13.75 -16.66
CA PHE A 249 -18.18 12.52 -16.36
C PHE A 249 -19.02 12.01 -17.54
N GLU A 250 -19.73 12.90 -18.23
CA GLU A 250 -20.49 12.53 -19.43
C GLU A 250 -19.57 11.99 -20.52
N ARG A 251 -18.37 12.57 -20.69
CA ARG A 251 -17.34 12.05 -21.62
C ARG A 251 -16.83 10.66 -21.19
N TRP A 252 -16.48 10.49 -19.91
CA TRP A 252 -15.94 9.22 -19.41
C TRP A 252 -16.98 8.09 -19.45
N GLN A 253 -18.27 8.40 -19.25
CA GLN A 253 -19.37 7.44 -19.40
C GLN A 253 -19.45 6.90 -20.84
N VAL A 254 -19.28 7.76 -21.85
CA VAL A 254 -19.24 7.32 -23.25
C VAL A 254 -17.98 6.50 -23.52
N GLN A 255 -16.84 6.88 -22.95
CA GLN A 255 -15.57 6.15 -23.12
C GLN A 255 -15.58 4.78 -22.44
N ARG A 256 -16.34 4.59 -21.36
CA ARG A 256 -16.48 3.32 -20.64
C ARG A 256 -16.87 2.16 -21.56
N ASP A 257 -17.70 2.43 -22.56
CA ASP A 257 -18.19 1.40 -23.48
C ASP A 257 -17.25 1.18 -24.67
N ALA A 258 -16.21 2.03 -24.83
CA ALA A 258 -15.31 2.04 -25.98
C ALA A 258 -13.85 1.70 -25.63
N LEU A 259 -13.43 1.91 -24.38
CA LEU A 259 -12.07 1.70 -23.90
C LEU A 259 -12.00 0.55 -22.89
N PRO A 260 -10.85 -0.14 -22.79
CA PRO A 260 -10.56 -1.01 -21.65
C PRO A 260 -10.70 -0.22 -20.33
N HIS A 261 -11.24 -0.86 -19.30
CA HIS A 261 -11.50 -0.24 -18.00
C HIS A 261 -10.22 0.20 -17.28
N THR A 262 -9.08 -0.44 -17.54
CA THR A 262 -7.76 -0.02 -17.04
C THR A 262 -7.33 1.32 -17.65
N GLU A 263 -7.40 1.45 -18.97
CA GLU A 263 -7.10 2.69 -19.70
C GLU A 263 -8.06 3.83 -19.29
N LEU A 264 -9.36 3.52 -19.15
CA LEU A 264 -10.35 4.46 -18.64
C LEU A 264 -9.97 4.97 -17.24
N ALA A 265 -9.53 4.09 -16.33
CA ALA A 265 -9.14 4.48 -14.99
C ALA A 265 -7.93 5.44 -14.99
N GLU A 266 -6.92 5.18 -15.82
CA GLU A 266 -5.78 6.10 -15.99
C GLU A 266 -6.23 7.47 -16.48
N ILE A 267 -7.04 7.51 -17.54
CA ILE A 267 -7.59 8.75 -18.10
C ILE A 267 -8.36 9.54 -17.04
N VAL A 268 -9.22 8.87 -16.27
CA VAL A 268 -10.04 9.51 -15.24
C VAL A 268 -9.17 10.09 -14.11
N LEU A 269 -8.16 9.35 -13.64
CA LEU A 269 -7.28 9.80 -12.57
C LEU A 269 -6.44 11.02 -12.99
N ASP A 270 -6.00 11.06 -14.23
CA ASP A 270 -5.20 12.17 -14.78
C ASP A 270 -6.08 13.38 -15.14
N GLU A 271 -7.15 13.21 -15.90
CA GLU A 271 -8.02 14.30 -16.36
C GLU A 271 -8.86 14.92 -15.23
N SER A 272 -9.16 14.16 -14.15
CA SER A 272 -9.78 14.72 -12.94
C SER A 272 -8.85 15.65 -12.16
N GLY A 273 -7.54 15.58 -12.44
CA GLY A 273 -6.47 16.24 -11.69
C GLY A 273 -6.08 15.50 -10.41
N TYR A 274 -6.60 14.28 -10.18
CA TYR A 274 -6.37 13.54 -8.95
C TYR A 274 -4.91 13.07 -8.82
N THR A 275 -4.33 12.54 -9.90
CA THR A 275 -2.90 12.20 -9.95
C THR A 275 -2.04 13.45 -9.69
N GLU A 276 -2.35 14.57 -10.35
CA GLU A 276 -1.60 15.82 -10.23
C GLU A 276 -1.66 16.40 -8.80
N MET A 277 -2.80 16.26 -8.12
CA MET A 277 -2.98 16.67 -6.73
C MET A 277 -1.96 15.98 -5.82
N TRP A 278 -1.79 14.65 -5.96
CA TRP A 278 -0.82 13.89 -5.17
C TRP A 278 0.63 14.13 -5.60
N GLN A 279 0.89 14.38 -6.88
CA GLN A 279 2.24 14.75 -7.34
C GLN A 279 2.71 16.10 -6.79
N LYS A 280 1.80 17.05 -6.56
CA LYS A 280 2.11 18.36 -5.98
C LYS A 280 2.22 18.33 -4.45
N ASP A 281 1.78 17.25 -3.81
CA ASP A 281 1.87 17.06 -2.37
C ASP A 281 3.32 16.76 -1.97
N ARG A 282 3.83 17.46 -0.95
CA ARG A 282 5.21 17.33 -0.44
C ARG A 282 5.29 16.50 0.85
N SER A 283 4.19 15.92 1.29
CA SER A 283 4.18 15.01 2.43
C SER A 283 4.97 13.73 2.11
N ALA A 284 5.55 13.13 3.16
CA ALA A 284 6.33 11.89 3.01
C ALA A 284 5.50 10.73 2.44
N ASP A 285 4.18 10.76 2.64
CA ASP A 285 3.26 9.70 2.21
C ASP A 285 2.79 9.85 0.76
N ALA A 286 2.99 11.01 0.12
CA ALA A 286 2.45 11.30 -1.21
C ALA A 286 2.95 10.33 -2.29
N ALA A 287 4.23 9.96 -2.25
CA ALA A 287 4.81 8.98 -3.16
C ALA A 287 4.13 7.61 -3.03
N GLY A 288 3.86 7.16 -1.79
CA GLY A 288 3.16 5.91 -1.53
C GLY A 288 1.72 5.92 -2.03
N ARG A 289 1.01 7.06 -1.95
CA ARG A 289 -0.35 7.20 -2.49
C ARG A 289 -0.39 7.07 -4.00
N LEU A 290 0.58 7.64 -4.71
CA LEU A 290 0.70 7.50 -6.17
C LEU A 290 1.00 6.06 -6.57
N GLU A 291 1.85 5.36 -5.81
CA GLU A 291 2.09 3.93 -6.01
C GLU A 291 0.81 3.12 -5.80
N ASN A 292 0.03 3.42 -4.75
CA ASN A 292 -1.25 2.75 -4.50
C ASN A 292 -2.23 2.93 -5.68
N LEU A 293 -2.30 4.12 -6.28
CA LEU A 293 -3.17 4.38 -7.45
C LEU A 293 -2.75 3.60 -8.69
N LYS A 294 -1.45 3.51 -8.97
CA LYS A 294 -0.93 2.66 -10.07
C LYS A 294 -1.28 1.20 -9.83
N GLU A 295 -1.15 0.75 -8.59
CA GLU A 295 -1.47 -0.62 -8.21
C GLU A 295 -2.98 -0.87 -8.36
N LEU A 296 -3.85 0.10 -8.04
CA LEU A 296 -5.29 -0.02 -8.29
C LEU A 296 -5.60 -0.26 -9.77
N VAL A 297 -5.03 0.54 -10.68
CA VAL A 297 -5.21 0.35 -12.13
C VAL A 297 -4.74 -1.05 -12.54
N ARG A 298 -3.62 -1.51 -11.99
CA ARG A 298 -3.10 -2.85 -12.28
C ARG A 298 -4.02 -3.98 -11.77
N SER A 299 -4.64 -3.86 -10.58
CA SER A 299 -5.61 -4.89 -10.12
C SER A 299 -6.80 -5.01 -11.05
N MET A 300 -7.15 -3.92 -11.75
CA MET A 300 -8.27 -3.95 -12.66
C MET A 300 -7.99 -4.86 -13.88
N GLU A 301 -6.71 -5.12 -14.24
CA GLU A 301 -6.34 -5.98 -15.38
C GLU A 301 -6.92 -7.40 -15.29
N GLU A 302 -7.16 -7.92 -14.08
CA GLU A 302 -7.68 -9.28 -13.85
C GLU A 302 -9.17 -9.42 -14.15
N PHE A 303 -9.88 -8.30 -14.29
CA PHE A 303 -11.32 -8.28 -14.51
C PHE A 303 -11.65 -7.99 -15.97
N GLU A 304 -12.75 -8.58 -16.47
CA GLU A 304 -13.15 -8.40 -17.87
C GLU A 304 -13.61 -6.96 -18.17
N ASN A 305 -14.26 -6.30 -17.21
CA ASN A 305 -14.82 -4.97 -17.36
C ASN A 305 -14.94 -4.23 -16.02
N LEU A 306 -15.24 -2.93 -16.09
CA LEU A 306 -15.37 -2.07 -14.92
C LEU A 306 -16.47 -2.55 -13.95
N GLN A 307 -17.58 -3.05 -14.49
CA GLN A 307 -18.70 -3.50 -13.68
C GLN A 307 -18.31 -4.72 -12.83
N GLY A 308 -17.70 -5.75 -13.42
CA GLY A 308 -17.25 -6.94 -12.70
C GLY A 308 -16.22 -6.63 -11.61
N PHE A 309 -15.31 -5.68 -11.89
CA PHE A 309 -14.40 -5.16 -10.87
C PHE A 309 -15.15 -4.51 -9.69
N LEU A 310 -16.07 -3.58 -9.97
CA LEU A 310 -16.81 -2.88 -8.90
C LEU A 310 -17.72 -3.82 -8.08
N GLU A 311 -18.31 -4.84 -8.71
CA GLU A 311 -19.08 -5.89 -8.03
C GLU A 311 -18.20 -6.68 -7.07
N HIS A 312 -17.01 -7.09 -7.51
CA HIS A 312 -16.02 -7.74 -6.66
C HIS A 312 -15.65 -6.87 -5.44
N ILE A 313 -15.31 -5.60 -5.67
CA ILE A 313 -14.97 -4.66 -4.58
C ILE A 313 -16.12 -4.51 -3.59
N SER A 314 -17.38 -4.43 -4.05
CA SER A 314 -18.53 -4.33 -3.15
C SER A 314 -18.59 -5.53 -2.20
N LEU A 315 -18.35 -6.75 -2.70
CA LEU A 315 -18.33 -7.96 -1.88
C LEU A 315 -17.17 -7.98 -0.88
N VAL A 316 -16.01 -7.42 -1.23
CA VAL A 316 -14.86 -7.30 -0.33
C VAL A 316 -15.15 -6.32 0.81
N MET A 317 -15.76 -5.18 0.47
CA MET A 317 -16.00 -4.07 1.39
C MET A 317 -17.17 -4.34 2.34
N ASP A 318 -18.16 -5.13 1.93
CA ASP A 318 -19.31 -5.51 2.78
C ASP A 318 -18.95 -6.52 3.88
N ARG A 319 -17.74 -7.09 3.85
CA ARG A 319 -17.19 -7.91 4.94
C ARG A 319 -16.65 -7.03 6.08
N ASP A 320 -17.57 -6.29 6.71
CA ASP A 320 -17.36 -5.64 7.99
C ASP A 320 -17.50 -6.70 9.10
N GLY A 321 -16.45 -7.50 9.26
CA GLY A 321 -16.32 -8.36 10.42
C GLY A 321 -16.09 -7.51 11.67
N GLY A 322 -16.95 -7.66 12.68
CA GLY A 322 -16.75 -7.02 13.98
C GLY A 322 -15.38 -7.38 14.58
N ALA A 323 -14.88 -6.58 15.53
CA ALA A 323 -13.58 -6.82 16.17
C ALA A 323 -13.42 -8.23 16.80
N ASP A 324 -14.53 -8.94 16.99
CA ASP A 324 -14.64 -10.27 17.60
C ASP A 324 -14.77 -11.43 16.57
N GLU A 325 -14.76 -11.16 15.26
CA GLU A 325 -14.81 -12.23 14.27
C GLU A 325 -13.48 -12.99 14.15
N ASP A 326 -13.59 -14.31 13.97
CA ASP A 326 -12.44 -15.18 13.76
C ASP A 326 -11.79 -14.88 12.40
N ALA A 327 -10.63 -14.24 12.42
CA ALA A 327 -9.98 -13.72 11.21
C ALA A 327 -8.45 -13.76 11.29
N VAL A 328 -7.82 -14.07 10.16
CA VAL A 328 -6.36 -14.09 10.00
C VAL A 328 -5.80 -12.67 10.13
N SER A 329 -4.73 -12.53 10.90
CA SER A 329 -4.09 -11.23 11.13
C SER A 329 -2.94 -11.00 10.16
N VAL A 330 -3.07 -10.03 9.25
CA VAL A 330 -2.02 -9.62 8.32
C VAL A 330 -1.39 -8.32 8.82
N MET A 331 -0.08 -8.29 9.06
CA MET A 331 0.59 -7.11 9.61
C MET A 331 2.07 -7.04 9.26
N THR A 332 2.69 -5.89 9.48
CA THR A 332 4.15 -5.78 9.32
C THR A 332 4.87 -6.44 10.50
N LEU A 333 6.09 -6.93 10.26
CA LEU A 333 6.99 -7.42 11.32
C LEU A 333 7.16 -6.41 12.47
N HIS A 334 7.19 -5.11 12.16
CA HIS A 334 7.27 -4.04 13.17
C HIS A 334 6.00 -3.94 14.02
N SER A 335 4.83 -4.12 13.42
CA SER A 335 3.54 -4.08 14.11
C SER A 335 3.31 -5.31 15.00
N ALA A 336 4.00 -6.42 14.72
CA ALA A 336 3.86 -7.67 15.47
C ALA A 336 4.58 -7.66 16.83
N LYS A 337 5.42 -6.65 17.11
CA LYS A 337 6.18 -6.57 18.35
C LYS A 337 5.24 -6.56 19.57
N GLY A 338 5.42 -7.54 20.46
CA GLY A 338 4.60 -7.71 21.66
C GLY A 338 3.38 -8.61 21.48
N LEU A 339 3.05 -9.01 20.25
CA LEU A 339 2.01 -9.99 19.96
C LEU A 339 2.58 -11.41 19.91
N GLU A 340 1.69 -12.41 19.88
CA GLU A 340 2.02 -13.83 19.74
C GLU A 340 0.84 -14.59 19.12
N PHE A 341 1.13 -15.62 18.34
CA PHE A 341 0.13 -16.41 17.59
C PHE A 341 0.53 -17.89 17.61
N GLU A 342 -0.44 -18.81 17.55
CA GLU A 342 -0.15 -20.24 17.40
C GLU A 342 0.68 -20.53 16.15
N THR A 343 0.24 -19.99 15.01
CA THR A 343 0.86 -20.17 13.69
C THR A 343 1.23 -18.83 13.08
N VAL A 344 2.47 -18.71 12.60
CA VAL A 344 2.98 -17.50 11.95
C VAL A 344 3.57 -17.85 10.59
N PHE A 345 3.06 -17.18 9.55
CA PHE A 345 3.61 -17.19 8.20
C PHE A 345 4.49 -15.96 8.00
N LEU A 346 5.65 -16.18 7.40
CA LEU A 346 6.71 -15.20 7.20
C LEU A 346 7.12 -15.20 5.72
N PRO A 347 6.36 -14.49 4.86
CA PRO A 347 6.63 -14.40 3.43
C PRO A 347 7.71 -13.37 3.06
N GLY A 348 8.24 -13.50 1.85
CA GLY A 348 9.19 -12.56 1.27
C GLY A 348 10.58 -12.57 1.92
N TRP A 349 11.06 -13.74 2.33
CA TRP A 349 12.45 -13.94 2.80
C TRP A 349 13.42 -13.95 1.62
N GLU A 350 13.59 -12.78 1.00
CA GLU A 350 14.37 -12.57 -0.23
C GLU A 350 15.38 -11.44 -0.05
N GLU A 351 16.54 -11.55 -0.69
CA GLU A 351 17.52 -10.46 -0.76
C GLU A 351 16.91 -9.22 -1.44
N GLY A 352 17.17 -8.06 -0.85
CA GLY A 352 16.63 -6.77 -1.29
C GLY A 352 15.26 -6.43 -0.70
N LEU A 353 14.46 -7.45 -0.33
CA LEU A 353 13.18 -7.28 0.38
C LEU A 353 13.36 -7.47 1.88
N PHE A 354 13.88 -8.62 2.30
CA PHE A 354 14.17 -8.95 3.69
C PHE A 354 15.45 -9.81 3.79
N PRO A 355 16.63 -9.20 3.99
CA PRO A 355 16.85 -7.82 4.46
C PRO A 355 16.55 -6.73 3.44
N HIS A 356 15.99 -5.61 3.91
CA HIS A 356 15.60 -4.50 3.04
C HIS A 356 16.82 -3.73 2.47
N GLN A 357 16.86 -3.56 1.13
CA GLN A 357 18.01 -2.97 0.42
C GLN A 357 18.44 -1.60 0.97
N ARG A 358 17.49 -0.69 1.24
CA ARG A 358 17.83 0.66 1.75
C ARG A 358 18.52 0.64 3.11
N ALA A 359 18.16 -0.30 3.98
CA ALA A 359 18.78 -0.42 5.30
C ALA A 359 20.25 -0.84 5.17
N LEU A 360 20.54 -1.73 4.21
CA LEU A 360 21.91 -2.14 3.88
C LEU A 360 22.72 -0.99 3.28
N ASP A 361 22.11 -0.20 2.38
CA ASP A 361 22.80 0.90 1.70
C ASP A 361 23.11 2.07 2.64
N GLU A 362 22.18 2.42 3.54
CA GLU A 362 22.31 3.58 4.44
C GLU A 362 23.18 3.31 5.68
N GLN A 363 23.03 2.12 6.29
CA GLN A 363 23.62 1.82 7.59
C GLN A 363 24.60 0.63 7.54
N GLY A 364 24.78 0.02 6.36
CA GLY A 364 25.71 -1.08 6.15
C GLY A 364 25.47 -2.23 7.12
N ARG A 365 26.48 -2.49 7.95
CA ARG A 365 26.44 -3.57 8.95
C ARG A 365 25.36 -3.34 10.01
N ALA A 366 25.21 -2.13 10.53
CA ALA A 366 24.23 -1.83 11.57
C ALA A 366 22.79 -2.04 11.06
N GLY A 367 22.52 -1.68 9.80
CA GLY A 367 21.22 -1.93 9.16
C GLY A 367 20.94 -3.43 8.99
N LEU A 368 21.96 -4.23 8.61
CA LEU A 368 21.82 -5.69 8.55
C LEU A 368 21.51 -6.29 9.93
N GLU A 369 22.16 -5.80 10.98
CA GLU A 369 21.91 -6.27 12.35
C GLU A 369 20.50 -5.90 12.83
N GLU A 370 19.98 -4.73 12.46
CA GLU A 370 18.59 -4.33 12.74
C GLU A 370 17.58 -5.21 11.99
N GLU A 371 17.80 -5.48 10.70
CA GLU A 371 16.93 -6.39 9.93
C GLU A 371 16.95 -7.82 10.50
N ARG A 372 18.09 -8.26 11.04
CA ARG A 372 18.19 -9.55 11.74
C ARG A 372 17.42 -9.57 13.06
N ARG A 373 17.45 -8.47 13.84
CA ARG A 373 16.59 -8.33 15.03
C ARG A 373 15.12 -8.41 14.63
N LEU A 374 14.75 -7.81 13.50
CA LEU A 374 13.40 -7.89 12.96
C LEU A 374 13.02 -9.34 12.58
N ALA A 375 13.94 -10.10 11.98
CA ALA A 375 13.74 -11.52 11.66
C ALA A 375 13.59 -12.38 12.93
N HIS A 376 14.43 -12.12 13.94
CA HIS A 376 14.33 -12.74 15.26
C HIS A 376 12.98 -12.45 15.92
N VAL A 377 12.51 -11.20 15.88
CA VAL A 377 11.19 -10.82 16.39
C VAL A 377 10.09 -11.58 15.65
N GLY A 378 10.16 -11.65 14.32
CA GLY A 378 9.21 -12.37 13.46
C GLY A 378 9.07 -13.84 13.82
N ILE A 379 10.18 -14.59 13.86
CA ILE A 379 10.17 -16.02 14.22
C ILE A 379 9.63 -16.21 15.65
N THR A 380 10.04 -15.37 16.60
CA THR A 380 9.61 -15.48 18.01
C THR A 380 8.18 -15.00 18.28
N ARG A 381 7.41 -14.61 17.25
CA ARG A 381 5.96 -14.41 17.38
C ARG A 381 5.19 -15.73 17.35
N ALA A 382 5.79 -16.77 16.75
CA ALA A 382 5.20 -18.09 16.66
C ALA A 382 5.27 -18.85 17.99
N ARG A 383 4.16 -19.43 18.41
CA ARG A 383 4.10 -20.34 19.57
C ARG A 383 4.39 -21.77 19.17
N LYS A 384 3.70 -22.29 18.14
CA LYS A 384 3.81 -23.70 17.72
C LYS A 384 4.37 -23.89 16.31
N ARG A 385 4.06 -22.98 15.38
CA ARG A 385 4.43 -23.12 13.96
C ARG A 385 4.98 -21.82 13.40
N ALA A 386 6.19 -21.87 12.87
CA ALA A 386 6.79 -20.81 12.07
C ALA A 386 7.03 -21.32 10.66
N LYS A 387 6.43 -20.67 9.67
CA LYS A 387 6.45 -21.06 8.26
C LYS A 387 7.09 -19.94 7.44
N LEU A 388 8.31 -20.15 6.94
CA LEU A 388 9.06 -19.18 6.14
C LEU A 388 8.81 -19.42 4.65
N TYR A 389 8.62 -18.35 3.90
CA TYR A 389 8.40 -18.39 2.46
C TYR A 389 9.32 -17.40 1.74
N PHE A 390 9.79 -17.79 0.56
CA PHE A 390 10.50 -16.92 -0.38
C PHE A 390 10.02 -17.19 -1.81
N ALA A 391 9.93 -16.14 -2.63
CA ALA A 391 9.64 -16.25 -4.06
C ALA A 391 10.93 -16.10 -4.88
N THR A 392 11.02 -16.81 -6.01
CA THR A 392 12.15 -16.71 -6.95
C THR A 392 12.00 -15.58 -7.98
N ASN A 393 10.76 -15.13 -8.22
CA ASN A 393 10.45 -14.00 -9.08
C ASN A 393 9.43 -13.10 -8.39
N ARG A 394 9.74 -11.81 -8.24
CA ARG A 394 8.80 -10.86 -7.62
C ARG A 394 8.54 -9.70 -8.57
N ARG A 395 7.25 -9.38 -8.76
CA ARG A 395 6.84 -8.17 -9.46
C ARG A 395 6.89 -6.99 -8.50
N ILE A 396 7.91 -6.16 -8.64
CA ILE A 396 8.11 -4.96 -7.81
C ILE A 396 7.93 -3.74 -8.72
N HIS A 397 7.03 -2.83 -8.36
CA HIS A 397 6.69 -1.64 -9.15
C HIS A 397 6.38 -1.97 -10.63
N GLY A 398 5.64 -3.05 -10.87
CA GLY A 398 5.22 -3.47 -12.21
C GLY A 398 6.27 -4.21 -13.04
N THR A 399 7.54 -4.26 -12.61
CA THR A 399 8.62 -4.98 -13.30
C THR A 399 8.89 -6.32 -12.62
N TRP A 400 9.09 -7.37 -13.42
CA TRP A 400 9.54 -8.68 -12.92
C TRP A 400 11.02 -8.65 -12.60
N ASN A 401 11.36 -8.95 -11.35
CA ASN A 401 12.74 -9.10 -10.92
C ASN A 401 12.94 -10.52 -10.38
N THR A 402 14.01 -11.18 -10.84
CA THR A 402 14.46 -12.42 -10.20
C THR A 402 15.10 -12.08 -8.87
N THR A 403 14.62 -12.73 -7.82
CA THR A 403 15.05 -12.55 -6.44
C THR A 403 15.87 -13.75 -5.99
N ILE A 404 16.80 -13.49 -5.07
CA ILE A 404 17.63 -14.53 -4.45
C ILE A 404 17.06 -14.76 -3.04
N PRO A 405 17.01 -16.00 -2.53
CA PRO A 405 16.61 -16.25 -1.15
C PRO A 405 17.45 -15.44 -0.17
N SER A 406 16.83 -15.00 0.92
CA SER A 406 17.49 -14.21 1.96
C SER A 406 18.67 -14.95 2.58
N ARG A 407 19.78 -14.24 2.81
CA ARG A 407 20.91 -14.75 3.61
C ARG A 407 20.50 -15.21 5.01
N PHE A 408 19.39 -14.70 5.56
CA PHE A 408 18.89 -15.12 6.85
C PHE A 408 18.47 -16.59 6.87
N LEU A 409 18.14 -17.18 5.71
CA LEU A 409 17.82 -18.60 5.59
C LEU A 409 19.06 -19.48 5.78
N ASP A 410 20.21 -19.08 5.22
CA ASP A 410 21.49 -19.79 5.38
C ASP A 410 22.03 -19.76 6.82
N GLU A 411 21.57 -18.78 7.60
CA GLU A 411 21.95 -18.59 9.00
C GLU A 411 21.02 -19.33 9.97
N LEU A 412 20.03 -20.08 9.46
CA LEU A 412 19.20 -20.96 10.28
C LEU A 412 19.87 -22.33 10.48
N PRO A 413 19.68 -22.97 11.65
CA PRO A 413 20.31 -24.26 11.93
C PRO A 413 19.55 -25.40 11.24
N ALA A 414 20.26 -26.18 10.42
CA ALA A 414 19.68 -27.30 9.66
C ALA A 414 18.97 -28.36 10.53
N ALA A 415 19.35 -28.50 11.80
CA ALA A 415 18.72 -29.44 12.73
C ALA A 415 17.32 -28.99 13.21
N ASN A 416 16.91 -27.75 12.96
CA ASN A 416 15.63 -27.20 13.42
C ASN A 416 14.78 -26.64 12.29
N VAL A 417 15.25 -26.78 11.04
CA VAL A 417 14.58 -26.30 9.84
C VAL A 417 14.34 -27.44 8.86
N GLU A 418 13.13 -27.51 8.31
CA GLU A 418 12.75 -28.43 7.25
C GLU A 418 12.50 -27.66 5.96
N ILE A 419 13.09 -28.11 4.84
CA ILE A 419 12.83 -27.52 3.52
C ILE A 419 11.68 -28.27 2.89
N THR A 420 10.62 -27.55 2.52
CA THR A 420 9.41 -28.10 1.92
C THR A 420 9.22 -27.60 0.49
N GLU A 421 8.84 -28.48 -0.42
CA GLU A 421 8.41 -28.10 -1.77
C GLU A 421 6.97 -27.56 -1.73
N SER A 422 6.66 -26.53 -2.53
CA SER A 422 5.30 -26.00 -2.62
C SER A 422 4.37 -27.06 -3.21
N LYS A 423 3.29 -27.38 -2.50
CA LYS A 423 2.33 -28.43 -2.89
C LYS A 423 1.44 -28.02 -4.09
N GLY A 424 1.55 -26.76 -4.56
CA GLY A 424 0.81 -26.18 -5.69
C GLY A 424 1.42 -26.42 -7.07
N GLY A 425 2.60 -27.04 -7.16
CA GLY A 425 3.20 -27.46 -8.42
C GLY A 425 2.39 -28.59 -9.06
N SER A 426 1.36 -28.26 -9.84
CA SER A 426 0.61 -29.21 -10.67
C SER A 426 1.59 -30.05 -11.48
N GLY A 427 1.53 -31.37 -11.24
CA GLY A 427 2.28 -32.36 -12.00
C GLY A 427 2.07 -32.17 -13.50
N TRP A 428 3.17 -31.92 -14.20
CA TRP A 428 3.24 -32.00 -15.65
C TRP A 428 3.07 -33.45 -16.09
N GLY A 429 1.84 -33.83 -16.45
CA GLY A 429 1.54 -35.08 -17.15
C GLY A 429 1.25 -34.80 -18.63
N GLY A 430 2.16 -35.16 -19.53
CA GLY A 430 1.89 -35.07 -20.97
C GLY A 430 3.06 -35.26 -21.96
N MET A 431 3.71 -36.43 -21.93
CA MET A 431 4.33 -37.13 -23.08
C MET A 431 5.22 -36.36 -24.09
N SER A 432 6.54 -36.33 -23.85
CA SER A 432 7.60 -36.65 -24.84
C SER A 432 8.97 -36.54 -24.16
N GLY A 433 9.80 -37.58 -24.28
CA GLY A 433 11.04 -37.71 -23.51
C GLY A 433 12.13 -36.71 -23.92
N TYR A 434 12.83 -36.15 -22.92
CA TYR A 434 14.29 -35.98 -22.88
C TYR A 434 14.72 -35.36 -21.53
N GLY A 435 15.66 -36.00 -20.83
CA GLY A 435 16.56 -35.36 -19.87
C GLY A 435 16.24 -35.54 -18.37
N PRO A 436 17.17 -36.06 -17.54
CA PRO A 436 17.02 -36.07 -16.08
C PRO A 436 16.99 -34.64 -15.54
N SER A 437 16.09 -34.40 -14.58
CA SER A 437 15.88 -33.12 -13.90
C SER A 437 17.16 -32.61 -13.25
N ARG A 438 17.46 -31.30 -13.38
CA ARG A 438 18.59 -30.64 -12.72
C ARG A 438 18.53 -30.64 -11.18
N PHE A 439 17.46 -31.17 -10.61
CA PHE A 439 17.24 -31.30 -9.17
C PHE A 439 17.65 -32.68 -8.61
N ASP A 440 17.92 -33.69 -9.45
CA ASP A 440 18.37 -35.02 -8.98
C ASP A 440 19.85 -35.10 -8.57
N ASN A 441 20.65 -34.04 -8.81
CA ASN A 441 22.08 -34.00 -8.49
C ASN A 441 22.43 -32.96 -7.40
N VAL A 442 21.49 -32.62 -6.51
CA VAL A 442 21.82 -31.83 -5.32
C VAL A 442 22.31 -32.77 -4.22
N GLU A 443 23.52 -33.30 -4.39
CA GLU A 443 24.30 -33.85 -3.28
C GLU A 443 24.55 -32.73 -2.26
N SER A 444 24.06 -32.95 -1.04
CA SER A 444 24.53 -32.39 0.24
C SER A 444 25.02 -30.93 0.23
N PHE A 445 24.22 -30.04 0.82
CA PHE A 445 24.62 -28.68 1.22
C PHE A 445 26.00 -28.70 1.89
N GLY A 446 27.00 -28.25 1.13
CA GLY A 446 28.39 -28.10 1.54
C GLY A 446 28.78 -26.63 1.45
N SER A 447 29.13 -26.07 2.60
CA SER A 447 29.80 -24.78 2.76
C SER A 447 30.90 -24.54 1.71
N SER A 448 30.86 -23.40 1.00
CA SER A 448 32.02 -22.50 0.81
C SER A 448 31.76 -21.41 -0.22
N TYR A 449 32.21 -20.21 0.15
CA TYR A 449 32.31 -19.04 -0.69
C TYR A 449 33.37 -19.26 -1.79
N SER A 450 32.96 -19.76 -2.95
CA SER A 450 33.79 -19.75 -4.17
C SER A 450 32.92 -19.90 -5.42
N THR A 451 32.50 -18.78 -6.01
CA THR A 451 31.80 -18.80 -7.30
C THR A 451 32.80 -19.04 -8.46
N PRO A 452 32.47 -19.93 -9.42
CA PRO A 452 33.30 -20.20 -10.61
C PRO A 452 33.61 -19.00 -11.52
N GLY A 453 32.92 -17.86 -11.34
CA GLY A 453 33.18 -16.61 -12.06
C GLY A 453 34.44 -15.87 -11.58
N TRP A 454 34.75 -15.93 -10.29
CA TRP A 454 35.89 -15.21 -9.70
C TRP A 454 37.23 -15.92 -10.00
N GLN A 455 37.23 -17.25 -10.04
CA GLN A 455 38.40 -18.03 -10.49
C GLN A 455 38.75 -17.78 -11.97
N ARG A 456 37.75 -17.52 -12.83
CA ARG A 456 37.96 -17.16 -14.24
C ARG A 456 38.55 -15.76 -14.42
N ALA A 457 38.25 -14.82 -13.54
CA ALA A 457 38.80 -13.46 -13.58
C ALA A 457 40.26 -13.39 -13.07
N GLN A 458 40.64 -14.27 -12.14
CA GLN A 458 42.00 -14.32 -11.59
C GLN A 458 42.96 -15.13 -12.47
N ALA A 459 42.47 -16.19 -13.13
CA ALA A 459 43.25 -16.99 -14.09
C ALA A 459 43.66 -16.21 -15.36
N ASN A 460 42.94 -15.12 -15.70
CA ASN A 460 43.18 -14.33 -16.91
C ASN A 460 44.09 -13.10 -16.71
N ARG A 461 44.63 -12.89 -15.51
CA ARG A 461 45.60 -11.80 -15.22
C ARG A 461 47.05 -12.28 -15.04
N GLY A 462 47.32 -13.57 -15.18
CA GLY A 462 48.61 -14.18 -14.82
C GLY A 462 49.42 -14.84 -15.94
N ARG A 463 49.09 -14.67 -17.22
CA ARG A 463 49.86 -15.33 -18.30
C ARG A 463 50.18 -14.39 -19.45
N SER A 464 51.18 -13.54 -19.20
CA SER A 464 52.04 -12.97 -20.22
C SER A 464 52.74 -14.08 -21.02
N GLY A 465 52.88 -13.86 -22.32
CA GLY A 465 54.13 -14.19 -23.01
C GLY A 465 54.03 -15.25 -24.10
N GLY A 466 54.12 -14.80 -25.35
CA GLY A 466 54.93 -15.53 -26.35
C GLY A 466 54.29 -15.74 -27.71
N GLY A 467 54.50 -14.77 -28.62
CA GLY A 467 55.02 -15.08 -29.95
C GLY A 467 54.05 -15.37 -31.11
N SER A 468 53.96 -14.37 -32.01
CA SER A 468 54.09 -14.46 -33.50
C SER A 468 53.13 -15.40 -34.27
N ASN A 469 52.39 -14.98 -35.30
CA ASN A 469 52.71 -14.09 -36.41
C ASN A 469 51.40 -13.64 -37.08
N GLY A 470 51.26 -12.33 -37.35
CA GLY A 470 50.19 -11.74 -38.16
C GLY A 470 50.40 -12.02 -39.66
N GLY A 471 49.53 -11.65 -40.60
CA GLY A 471 48.37 -10.77 -40.58
C GLY A 471 48.21 -10.20 -41.99
N ARG A 472 46.98 -10.03 -42.49
CA ARG A 472 46.68 -9.15 -43.63
C ARG A 472 45.27 -8.58 -43.50
N SER A 473 45.23 -7.24 -43.57
CA SER A 473 44.19 -6.39 -44.18
C SER A 473 42.80 -6.43 -43.54
N GLY A 474 42.15 -5.32 -43.17
CA GLY A 474 42.40 -3.90 -43.38
C GLY A 474 41.21 -3.15 -42.77
N GLY A 475 41.44 -1.96 -42.22
CA GLY A 475 40.35 -1.06 -41.86
C GLY A 475 39.75 -0.41 -43.11
N PHE A 476 38.58 0.21 -42.99
CA PHE A 476 38.24 1.51 -43.58
C PHE A 476 36.89 1.99 -43.04
N SER A 477 36.87 3.28 -42.71
CA SER A 477 35.73 4.16 -42.46
C SER A 477 34.91 4.42 -43.72
N GLU A 478 33.62 4.78 -43.61
CA GLU A 478 33.10 5.96 -44.33
C GLU A 478 31.72 6.46 -43.86
N SER A 479 31.56 7.76 -44.04
CA SER A 479 30.39 8.64 -43.90
C SER A 479 29.46 8.53 -45.13
N GLY A 480 28.18 8.94 -45.02
CA GLY A 480 27.45 9.45 -46.19
C GLY A 480 25.92 9.23 -46.27
N SER A 481 25.17 10.28 -45.90
CA SER A 481 24.07 10.94 -46.64
C SER A 481 22.79 10.21 -47.15
N SER A 482 21.65 10.64 -46.60
CA SER A 482 20.51 11.39 -47.22
C SER A 482 19.85 10.99 -48.56
N TYR A 483 18.55 10.62 -48.53
CA TYR A 483 17.43 11.05 -49.43
C TYR A 483 16.11 10.45 -48.88
N SER A 484 15.05 11.19 -48.50
CA SER A 484 14.07 12.03 -49.22
C SER A 484 12.94 11.29 -49.97
N SER A 485 11.70 11.71 -49.63
CA SER A 485 10.47 11.79 -50.44
C SER A 485 9.43 10.65 -50.37
N GLY A 486 8.16 11.02 -50.09
CA GLY A 486 7.00 10.19 -50.43
C GLY A 486 5.71 10.41 -49.62
N THR A 487 5.02 11.52 -49.84
CA THR A 487 3.65 11.90 -49.40
C THR A 487 2.55 10.84 -49.59
N THR A 488 1.54 10.77 -48.70
CA THR A 488 0.14 11.24 -48.96
C THR A 488 -0.73 11.24 -47.68
N ARG A 489 -1.29 12.40 -47.32
CA ARG A 489 -2.35 12.58 -46.31
C ARG A 489 -3.72 12.37 -46.98
N ARG A 490 -4.67 11.71 -46.31
CA ARG A 490 -6.11 11.74 -46.65
C ARG A 490 -6.89 12.47 -45.57
N ALA A 491 -7.75 13.38 -46.02
CA ALA A 491 -8.66 14.21 -45.22
C ALA A 491 -9.95 13.44 -44.85
N PRO A 492 -10.64 13.83 -43.75
CA PRO A 492 -11.85 13.18 -43.28
C PRO A 492 -13.11 13.59 -44.08
N PHE A 493 -14.05 12.64 -44.20
CA PHE A 493 -15.34 12.83 -44.84
C PHE A 493 -16.35 13.47 -43.87
N THR A 494 -17.02 14.52 -44.34
CA THR A 494 -18.15 15.20 -43.71
C THR A 494 -19.45 14.51 -44.10
N ILE A 495 -20.34 14.26 -43.14
CA ILE A 495 -21.74 13.89 -43.39
C ILE A 495 -22.60 14.90 -42.63
N GLU A 496 -23.44 15.62 -43.39
CA GLU A 496 -24.43 16.56 -42.88
C GLU A 496 -25.61 15.79 -42.28
N GLY A 497 -25.96 16.12 -41.03
CA GLY A 497 -27.13 15.60 -40.33
C GLY A 497 -27.89 16.75 -39.68
N GLU A 498 -29.13 16.95 -40.11
CA GLU A 498 -30.06 17.96 -39.63
C GLU A 498 -30.55 17.62 -38.20
N LEU A 499 -30.32 18.53 -37.26
CA LEU A 499 -30.74 18.41 -35.86
C LEU A 499 -32.24 18.74 -35.74
N VAL A 500 -33.09 17.71 -35.63
CA VAL A 500 -34.45 17.87 -35.09
C VAL A 500 -34.41 17.54 -33.59
N ALA A 501 -34.05 18.53 -32.79
CA ALA A 501 -34.17 18.45 -31.33
C ALA A 501 -35.66 18.49 -30.95
N LYS A 502 -36.24 17.34 -30.57
CA LYS A 502 -37.45 17.29 -29.75
C LYS A 502 -37.04 17.05 -28.31
N SER A 503 -37.07 18.11 -27.52
CA SER A 503 -36.97 18.05 -26.07
C SER A 503 -38.14 17.26 -25.50
N THR A 504 -37.90 16.06 -25.00
CA THR A 504 -38.81 15.41 -24.06
C THR A 504 -38.40 15.85 -22.66
N GLY A 505 -39.14 16.79 -22.09
CA GLY A 505 -39.02 17.22 -20.71
C GLY A 505 -40.39 17.64 -20.22
N THR A 506 -40.80 17.10 -19.07
CA THR A 506 -42.00 17.46 -18.29
C THR A 506 -42.31 18.96 -18.39
N GLU A 507 -43.54 19.28 -18.78
CA GLU A 507 -44.04 20.65 -18.85
C GLU A 507 -44.04 21.30 -17.46
N SER A 508 -43.57 22.54 -17.39
CA SER A 508 -43.64 23.38 -16.19
C SER A 508 -45.10 23.68 -15.82
N ASP A 509 -45.45 23.58 -14.53
CA ASP A 509 -46.79 23.97 -14.01
C ASP A 509 -47.05 25.50 -14.03
N PHE A 510 -46.03 26.30 -14.37
CA PHE A 510 -46.12 27.76 -14.51
C PHE A 510 -46.49 28.17 -15.93
N SER A 511 -47.23 29.28 -16.05
CA SER A 511 -47.62 29.91 -17.30
C SER A 511 -46.86 31.23 -17.53
N LEU A 512 -46.76 31.65 -18.80
CA LEU A 512 -46.17 32.95 -19.14
C LEU A 512 -46.90 34.09 -18.41
N LYS A 513 -46.14 35.04 -17.87
CA LYS A 513 -46.57 36.18 -17.04
C LYS A 513 -46.96 35.87 -15.59
N ASP A 514 -46.93 34.61 -15.16
CA ASP A 514 -47.17 34.26 -13.76
C ASP A 514 -46.26 35.04 -12.81
N ARG A 515 -46.84 35.49 -11.68
CA ARG A 515 -46.09 36.12 -10.60
C ARG A 515 -45.50 35.04 -9.71
N VAL A 516 -44.20 35.13 -9.45
CA VAL A 516 -43.46 34.15 -8.68
C VAL A 516 -42.49 34.82 -7.70
N PHE A 517 -42.13 34.12 -6.64
CA PHE A 517 -41.16 34.56 -5.64
C PHE A 517 -39.97 33.60 -5.57
N HIS A 518 -38.75 34.12 -5.72
CA HIS A 518 -37.50 33.37 -5.57
C HIS A 518 -36.73 33.84 -4.34
N GLN A 519 -36.30 32.92 -3.48
CA GLN A 519 -35.66 33.23 -2.19
C GLN A 519 -34.46 34.20 -2.31
N LYS A 520 -33.66 34.09 -3.39
CA LYS A 520 -32.47 34.92 -3.63
C LYS A 520 -32.75 36.22 -4.40
N PHE A 521 -33.78 36.24 -5.25
CA PHE A 521 -33.97 37.30 -6.25
C PHE A 521 -35.26 38.11 -6.04
N GLY A 522 -36.13 37.67 -5.13
CA GLY A 522 -37.39 38.31 -4.79
C GLY A 522 -38.51 37.98 -5.77
N TYR A 523 -39.46 38.90 -5.92
CA TYR A 523 -40.61 38.75 -6.81
C TYR A 523 -40.24 39.02 -8.28
N GLY A 524 -40.87 38.31 -9.20
CA GLY A 524 -40.71 38.51 -10.64
C GLY A 524 -41.84 37.90 -11.47
N HIS A 525 -41.77 38.10 -12.79
CA HIS A 525 -42.71 37.53 -13.76
C HIS A 525 -42.01 36.58 -14.74
N VAL A 526 -42.65 35.46 -15.03
CA VAL A 526 -42.14 34.49 -16.02
C VAL A 526 -42.22 35.10 -17.43
N THR A 527 -41.08 35.29 -18.09
CA THR A 527 -40.96 35.85 -19.45
C THR A 527 -40.80 34.78 -20.52
N LYS A 528 -40.18 33.65 -20.19
CA LYS A 528 -40.01 32.51 -21.10
C LYS A 528 -40.02 31.19 -20.32
N ILE A 529 -40.57 30.15 -20.93
CA ILE A 529 -40.59 28.79 -20.40
C ILE A 529 -39.88 27.89 -21.40
N ASP A 530 -38.89 27.14 -20.92
CA ASP A 530 -38.13 26.15 -21.70
C ASP A 530 -38.07 24.84 -20.90
N GLY A 531 -39.09 23.99 -21.08
CA GLY A 531 -39.34 22.83 -20.22
C GLY A 531 -39.58 23.27 -18.78
N ASN A 532 -38.69 22.87 -17.87
CA ASN A 532 -38.71 23.21 -16.44
C ASN A 532 -37.83 24.43 -16.08
N LYS A 533 -37.14 25.03 -17.07
CA LYS A 533 -36.33 26.24 -16.89
C LYS A 533 -37.19 27.47 -17.17
N LEU A 534 -37.22 28.39 -16.22
CA LEU A 534 -37.97 29.63 -16.31
C LEU A 534 -37.00 30.80 -16.48
N THR A 535 -37.21 31.60 -17.51
CA THR A 535 -36.65 32.95 -17.56
C THR A 535 -37.62 33.89 -16.87
N ILE A 536 -37.14 34.59 -15.84
CA ILE A 536 -37.97 35.41 -14.95
C ILE A 536 -37.36 36.81 -14.88
N ALA A 537 -38.18 37.82 -15.16
CA ALA A 537 -37.83 39.22 -14.94
C ALA A 537 -38.12 39.58 -13.48
N PHE A 538 -37.08 39.59 -12.65
CA PHE A 538 -37.18 39.94 -11.24
C PHE A 538 -37.13 41.46 -11.04
N ASP A 539 -38.01 41.99 -10.20
CA ASP A 539 -38.19 43.42 -9.99
C ASP A 539 -36.88 44.14 -9.56
N LYS A 540 -36.00 43.44 -8.85
CA LYS A 540 -34.75 43.98 -8.29
C LYS A 540 -33.48 43.36 -8.85
N ALA A 541 -33.57 42.23 -9.57
CA ALA A 541 -32.41 41.44 -10.00
C ALA A 541 -32.28 41.32 -11.53
N GLY A 542 -33.19 41.94 -12.29
CA GLY A 542 -33.24 41.85 -13.75
C GLY A 542 -33.68 40.47 -14.23
N GLU A 543 -33.41 40.18 -15.50
CA GLU A 543 -33.77 38.89 -16.10
C GLU A 543 -32.79 37.80 -15.65
N LYS A 544 -33.32 36.71 -15.09
CA LYS A 544 -32.55 35.56 -14.62
C LYS A 544 -33.20 34.26 -15.08
N LYS A 545 -32.37 33.25 -15.32
CA LYS A 545 -32.82 31.87 -15.54
C LYS A 545 -32.74 31.09 -14.23
N VAL A 546 -33.88 30.57 -13.80
CA VAL A 546 -34.03 29.77 -12.59
C VAL A 546 -34.87 28.53 -12.91
N VAL A 547 -34.79 27.48 -12.10
CA VAL A 547 -35.64 26.31 -12.29
C VAL A 547 -36.94 26.46 -11.51
N ASP A 548 -38.04 25.89 -12.01
CA ASP A 548 -39.39 26.03 -11.41
C ASP A 548 -39.47 25.67 -9.90
N SER A 549 -38.63 24.75 -9.40
CA SER A 549 -38.60 24.33 -7.99
C SER A 549 -38.05 25.36 -7.00
N PHE A 550 -37.40 26.43 -7.48
CA PHE A 550 -36.88 27.50 -6.61
C PHE A 550 -37.78 28.73 -6.59
N VAL A 551 -38.95 28.63 -7.22
CA VAL A 551 -39.92 29.70 -7.29
C VAL A 551 -41.26 29.23 -6.74
N GLU A 552 -41.83 30.05 -5.86
CA GLU A 552 -43.16 29.85 -5.31
C GLU A 552 -44.16 30.72 -6.08
N ARG A 553 -45.33 30.17 -6.41
CA ARG A 553 -46.42 30.92 -7.03
C ARG A 553 -47.03 31.86 -5.99
N VAL A 554 -47.26 33.11 -6.38
CA VAL A 554 -47.78 34.18 -5.50
C VAL A 554 -49.23 34.49 -5.82
#